data_AF-A0A1Q5SQV3-F1
#
_entry.id   AF-A0A1Q5SQV3-F1
#
_cell.length_a   1.000
_cell.length_b   1.000
_cell.length_c   1.000
_cell.angle_alpha   90.00
_cell.angle_beta   90.00
_cell.angle_gamma   90.00
#
_symmetry.space_group_name_H-M   'P 1'
#
loop_
_entity.id
_entity.type
_entity.pdbx_description
1 polymer ?
#
loop_
_entity_poly.entity_id
_entity_poly.type
_entity_poly.pdbx_seq_one_letter_code
_entity_poly.pdbx_strand_id
1 'polypeptide(L)' 'MAKSQEWETTDVLICGCGPTGAMLSGYLGKLGVRNIVLEKEPDITTDPRGIALDDDGIRFLQGLGLYA' A
#
# COMPACT_ATOMS: atom_id res chain seq x y z
N MET A 1 29.05 2.80 -26.31
CA MET A 1 28.99 2.85 -24.83
C MET A 1 27.56 2.62 -24.42
N ALA A 2 27.28 1.56 -23.66
CA ALA A 2 25.92 1.30 -23.16
C ALA A 2 25.53 2.41 -22.18
N LYS A 3 24.33 2.98 -22.33
CA LYS A 3 23.78 3.93 -21.36
C LYS A 3 23.65 3.22 -20.01
N SER A 4 24.31 3.74 -18.98
CA SER A 4 24.03 3.37 -17.60
C SER A 4 22.57 3.71 -17.30
N GLN A 5 21.77 2.71 -16.97
CA GLN A 5 20.36 2.90 -16.66
C GLN A 5 20.26 3.27 -15.18
N GLU A 6 19.81 4.49 -14.89
CA GLU A 6 19.48 4.89 -13.52
C GLU A 6 18.09 4.35 -13.18
N TRP A 7 18.03 3.55 -12.12
CA TRP A 7 16.78 2.98 -11.61
C TRP A 7 16.29 3.81 -10.44
N GLU A 8 14.98 4.02 -10.36
CA GLU A 8 14.36 4.55 -9.15
C GLU A 8 14.57 3.57 -7.99
N THR A 9 14.86 4.09 -6.80
CA THR A 9 15.17 3.28 -5.61
C THR A 9 14.30 3.69 -4.43
N THR A 10 13.97 2.72 -3.59
CA THR A 10 13.19 2.90 -2.36
C THR A 10 13.65 1.90 -1.31
N ASP A 11 13.32 2.13 -0.05
CA ASP A 11 13.70 1.23 1.05
C ASP A 11 12.82 -0.04 1.04
N VAL A 12 11.55 0.09 0.63
CA VAL A 12 10.60 -1.02 0.52
C VAL A 12 9.80 -0.93 -0.78
N LEU A 13 9.83 -2.01 -1.58
CA LEU A 13 8.95 -2.19 -2.74
C LEU A 13 7.80 -3.13 -2.38
N ILE A 14 6.56 -2.67 -2.54
CA ILE A 14 5.34 -3.46 -2.29
C ILE A 14 4.75 -3.86 -3.64
N CYS A 15 4.57 -5.15 -3.87
CA CYS A 15 3.92 -5.68 -5.08
C CYS A 15 2.46 -6.01 -4.79
N GLY A 16 1.55 -5.17 -5.27
CA GLY A 16 0.09 -5.27 -5.12
C GLY A 16 -0.48 -4.21 -4.18
N CYS A 17 -1.47 -3.47 -4.65
CA CYS A 17 -2.24 -2.48 -3.90
C CYS A 17 -3.64 -3.02 -3.50
N GLY A 18 -3.70 -4.30 -3.14
CA GLY A 18 -4.85 -4.85 -2.41
C GLY A 18 -4.93 -4.31 -0.97
N PRO A 19 -5.92 -4.74 -0.17
CA PRO A 19 -6.10 -4.25 1.20
C PRO A 19 -4.82 -4.34 2.05
N THR A 20 -4.12 -5.47 2.01
CA THR A 20 -2.88 -5.67 2.77
C THR A 20 -1.75 -4.74 2.32
N GLY A 21 -1.56 -4.56 1.01
CA GLY A 21 -0.50 -3.71 0.47
C GLY A 21 -0.75 -2.23 0.73
N ALA A 22 -2.00 -1.78 0.56
CA ALA A 22 -2.42 -0.42 0.87
C ALA A 22 -2.24 -0.09 2.36
N MET A 23 -2.65 -1.02 3.25
CA MET A 23 -2.46 -0.85 4.70
C MET A 23 -0.97 -0.79 5.07
N LEU A 24 -0.15 -1.70 4.54
CA LEU A 24 1.30 -1.69 4.78
C LEU A 24 1.94 -0.38 4.32
N SER A 25 1.60 0.10 3.11
CA SER A 25 2.13 1.35 2.57
C SER A 25 1.79 2.55 3.47
N GLY A 26 0.53 2.65 3.92
CA GLY A 26 0.09 3.69 4.83
C GLY A 26 0.86 3.70 6.15
N TYR A 27 1.08 2.52 6.76
CA TYR A 27 1.81 2.41 8.01
C TYR A 27 3.31 2.70 7.86
N LEU A 28 3.94 2.20 6.79
CA LEU A 28 5.33 2.56 6.48
C LEU A 28 5.47 4.07 6.28
N GLY A 29 4.51 4.71 5.60
CA GLY A 29 4.44 6.16 5.46
C GLY A 29 4.36 6.89 6.82
N LYS A 30 3.49 6.43 7.74
CA LYS A 30 3.41 7.00 9.09
C LYS A 30 4.68 6.82 9.91
N LEU A 31 5.45 5.76 9.65
CA LEU A 31 6.73 5.49 10.30
C LEU A 31 7.91 6.22 9.62
N GLY A 32 7.68 6.96 8.54
CA GLY A 32 8.73 7.66 7.79
C GLY A 32 9.60 6.75 6.91
N VAL A 33 9.15 5.53 6.63
CA VAL A 33 9.86 4.58 5.77
C VAL A 33 9.45 4.80 4.31
N ARG A 34 10.42 5.10 3.44
CA ARG A 34 10.16 5.33 2.01
C ARG A 34 9.75 4.01 1.37
N ASN A 35 8.60 4.02 0.71
CA ASN A 35 8.08 2.85 0.05
C ASN A 35 7.43 3.22 -1.29
N ILE A 36 7.47 2.29 -2.24
CA ILE A 36 6.77 2.36 -3.53
C ILE A 36 5.84 1.16 -3.62
N VAL A 37 4.61 1.38 -4.06
CA VAL A 37 3.64 0.31 -4.36
C VAL A 37 3.53 0.16 -5.87
N LEU A 38 3.68 -1.06 -6.37
CA LEU A 38 3.42 -1.42 -7.76
C LEU A 38 2.11 -2.22 -7.82
N GLU A 39 1.14 -1.74 -8.56
CA GLU A 39 -0.12 -2.45 -8.84
C GLU A 39 -0.24 -2.69 -10.34
N LYS A 40 -0.75 -3.87 -10.70
CA LYS A 40 -0.96 -4.28 -12.09
C LYS A 40 -2.15 -3.54 -12.70
N GLU A 41 -3.22 -3.38 -11.92
CA GLU A 41 -4.43 -2.71 -12.38
C GLU A 41 -4.32 -1.18 -12.19
N PRO A 42 -4.69 -0.37 -13.18
CA PRO A 42 -4.56 1.09 -13.08
C PRO A 42 -5.59 1.72 -12.12
N ASP A 43 -6.69 1.00 -11.85
CA ASP A 43 -7.84 1.48 -11.09
C ASP A 43 -8.16 0.51 -9.95
N ILE A 44 -8.92 1.00 -8.96
CA ILE A 44 -9.45 0.15 -7.89
C ILE A 44 -10.47 -0.86 -8.43
N THR A 45 -10.56 -2.01 -7.78
CA THR A 45 -11.62 -2.97 -8.08
C THR A 45 -12.99 -2.41 -7.71
N THR A 46 -13.97 -2.52 -8.60
CA THR A 46 -15.37 -2.13 -8.34
C THR A 46 -16.23 -3.31 -7.87
N ASP A 47 -15.71 -4.53 -7.97
CA ASP A 47 -16.36 -5.73 -7.47
C ASP A 47 -16.11 -5.85 -5.95
N PRO A 48 -17.15 -5.79 -5.10
CA PRO A 48 -16.97 -5.85 -3.65
C PRO A 48 -16.56 -7.26 -3.21
N ARG A 49 -15.25 -7.45 -2.99
CA ARG A 49 -14.66 -8.74 -2.54
C ARG A 49 -14.45 -8.84 -1.03
N GLY A 50 -14.41 -7.70 -0.33
CA GLY A 50 -14.34 -7.65 1.13
C GLY A 50 -15.74 -7.75 1.72
N ILE A 51 -16.00 -8.82 2.48
CA ILE A 51 -17.34 -9.10 3.03
C ILE A 51 -17.51 -8.48 4.43
N ALA A 52 -16.47 -8.52 5.25
CA ALA A 52 -16.49 -8.02 6.61
C ALA A 52 -15.15 -7.37 6.98
N LEU A 53 -15.23 -6.40 7.90
CA LEU A 53 -14.09 -5.83 8.60
C LEU A 53 -14.33 -6.06 10.08
N ASP A 54 -13.43 -6.77 10.75
CA ASP A 54 -13.50 -7.02 12.18
C ASP A 54 -12.93 -5.86 13.00
N ASP A 55 -13.00 -5.98 14.33
CA ASP A 55 -12.54 -4.93 15.24
C ASP A 55 -11.04 -4.62 15.07
N ASP A 56 -10.23 -5.61 14.71
CA ASP A 56 -8.81 -5.43 14.46
C ASP A 56 -8.60 -4.64 13.17
N GLY A 57 -9.32 -4.98 12.09
CA GLY A 57 -9.34 -4.22 10.85
C GLY A 57 -9.75 -2.76 11.05
N ILE A 58 -10.79 -2.50 11.86
CA ILE A 58 -11.21 -1.15 12.23
C ILE A 58 -10.08 -0.42 12.98
N ARG A 59 -9.44 -1.08 13.96
CA ARG A 59 -8.32 -0.50 14.71
C ARG A 59 -7.14 -0.14 13.82
N PHE A 60 -6.86 -0.93 12.77
CA PHE A 60 -5.83 -0.57 11.80
C PHE A 60 -6.21 0.67 10.98
N LEU A 61 -7.47 0.80 10.56
CA LEU A 61 -7.93 2.02 9.86
C LEU A 61 -7.87 3.26 10.75
N GLN A 62 -8.29 3.15 12.01
CA GLN A 62 -8.16 4.21 13.02
C GLN A 62 -6.68 4.57 13.25
N GLY A 63 -5.81 3.55 13.32
CA GLY A 63 -4.37 3.74 13.44
C GLY A 63 -3.75 4.49 12.25
N LEU A 64 -4.38 4.45 11.07
CA LEU A 64 -4.03 5.29 9.92
C LEU A 64 -4.77 6.64 9.88
N GLY A 65 -5.75 6.87 10.75
CA GLY A 65 -6.59 8.07 10.75
C GLY A 65 -7.65 8.09 9.64
N LEU A 66 -8.00 6.92 9.09
CA LEU A 66 -8.97 6.76 8.01
C LEU A 66 -10.38 6.40 8.50
N TYR A 67 -10.52 6.15 9.80
CA TYR A 67 -11.77 5.81 10.46
C TYR A 67 -11.80 6.47 11.84
N ALA A 68 -12.95 7.02 12.23
CA ALA A 68 -13.16 7.74 13.49
C ALA A 68 -13.95 6.86 14.47
#